data_AF-A0A239HU25-F1
#
_entry.id   AF-A0A239HU25-F1
#
_cell.length_a   1.000
_cell.length_b   1.000
_cell.length_c   1.000
_cell.angle_alpha   90.00
_cell.angle_beta   90.00
_cell.angle_gamma   90.00
#
_symmetry.space_group_name_H-M   'P 1'
#
loop_
_entity.id
_entity.type
_entity.pdbx_description
1 polymer ?
#
loop_
_entity_poly.entity_id
_entity_poly.type
_entity_poly.pdbx_seq_one_letter_code
_entity_poly.pdbx_strand_id
1 'polypeptide(L)'
;MKSNARCWTPPAAAPLIGILWLSACATGGSDRTGQVCPPVVDYSAAELARATSEVEAQPDGAMIVRMLLEAAFATVLERAERILEQQKDDKVKLYAFHAPEVECIGKGKARTRYEFGCKTSIATTNERCKGGQFVLGAIALPGNPYDGHSLAGQIDQVVRLTGTSVARAYVDRGYCGHKIDRDGLDITISHTRGILEKKGNNCTRLKGRLKATSSSSVMP
;
A
#
# COMPACT_ATOMS: atom_id res chain seq x y z
N MET A 1 -16.29 -47.85 22.87
CA MET A 1 -15.72 -46.70 22.15
C MET A 1 -14.26 -46.56 22.57
N LYS A 2 -13.31 -46.72 21.63
CA LYS A 2 -11.87 -46.79 21.92
C LYS A 2 -11.25 -45.40 21.84
N SER A 3 -10.60 -44.98 22.92
CA SER A 3 -9.71 -43.82 22.99
C SER A 3 -8.40 -44.15 22.27
N ASN A 4 -8.00 -43.32 21.30
CA ASN A 4 -6.68 -43.36 20.70
C ASN A 4 -5.98 -42.02 20.96
N ALA A 5 -5.29 -41.95 22.10
CA ALA A 5 -4.19 -41.03 22.29
C ALA A 5 -3.03 -41.47 21.36
N ARG A 6 -2.66 -40.64 20.39
CA ARG A 6 -1.38 -40.75 19.71
C ARG A 6 -0.70 -39.38 19.63
N CYS A 7 0.44 -39.37 20.31
CA CYS A 7 1.61 -38.52 20.19
C CYS A 7 1.55 -37.37 19.17
N TRP A 8 1.42 -36.16 19.71
CA TRP A 8 1.97 -34.97 19.08
C TRP A 8 3.42 -34.83 19.53
N THR A 9 4.36 -35.13 18.65
CA THR A 9 5.74 -34.64 18.78
C THR A 9 5.82 -33.31 18.02
N PRO A 10 6.11 -32.19 18.69
CA PRO A 10 6.37 -30.92 18.00
C PRO A 10 7.81 -30.96 17.44
N PRO A 11 8.06 -30.65 16.15
CA PRO A 11 9.41 -30.29 15.74
C PRO A 11 9.72 -28.89 16.29
N ALA A 12 10.94 -28.76 16.81
CA ALA A 12 11.48 -27.63 17.55
C ALA A 12 11.17 -26.27 16.91
N ALA A 13 10.37 -25.47 17.62
CA ALA A 13 10.12 -24.06 17.32
C ALA A 13 10.79 -23.19 18.38
N ALA A 14 12.02 -22.76 18.10
CA ALA A 14 12.67 -21.50 18.52
C ALA A 14 14.20 -21.63 18.29
N PRO A 15 14.92 -20.58 17.83
CA PRO A 15 14.55 -19.17 17.87
C PRO A 15 14.70 -18.49 16.49
N LEU A 16 13.64 -17.84 15.99
CA LEU A 16 13.74 -16.81 14.94
C LEU A 16 12.92 -15.57 15.32
N ILE A 17 12.93 -15.20 16.61
CA ILE A 17 12.49 -13.88 17.09
C ILE A 17 13.73 -12.96 17.20
N GLY A 18 14.49 -12.87 16.10
CA GLY A 18 15.78 -12.17 16.10
C GLY A 18 16.09 -11.38 14.83
N ILE A 19 15.11 -11.15 13.94
CA ILE A 19 15.28 -10.26 12.77
C ILE A 19 13.94 -9.55 12.49
N LEU A 20 13.34 -8.97 13.52
CA LEU A 20 12.22 -8.02 13.36
C LEU A 20 12.60 -6.64 13.89
N TRP A 21 13.89 -6.29 13.85
CA TRP A 21 14.43 -4.96 14.04
C TRP A 21 15.57 -4.83 13.02
N LEU A 22 15.61 -3.72 12.27
CA LEU A 22 16.53 -3.35 11.18
C LEU A 22 16.07 -3.66 9.75
N SER A 23 15.17 -2.82 9.25
CA SER A 23 15.33 -2.12 7.95
C SER A 23 14.33 -0.95 7.98
N ALA A 24 14.75 0.24 8.44
CA ALA A 24 15.43 1.24 7.61
C ALA A 24 14.84 1.24 6.19
N CYS A 25 13.90 2.15 5.96
CA CYS A 25 13.36 2.48 4.66
C CYS A 25 14.52 2.77 3.70
N ALA A 26 14.83 1.82 2.82
CA ALA A 26 15.69 2.05 1.69
C ALA A 26 14.90 2.86 0.66
N THR A 27 15.26 4.13 0.57
CA THR A 27 14.80 5.13 -0.40
C THR A 27 15.16 4.70 -1.82
N GLY A 28 14.18 4.72 -2.72
CA GLY A 28 14.40 4.46 -4.15
C GLY A 28 13.13 4.08 -4.89
N GLY A 29 12.25 5.06 -5.15
CA GLY A 29 11.04 4.87 -5.94
C GLY A 29 10.64 6.16 -6.66
N SER A 30 10.81 6.16 -7.98
CA SER A 30 10.63 7.26 -8.93
C SER A 30 9.26 7.96 -8.84
N ASP A 31 9.30 9.29 -8.80
CA ASP A 31 8.19 10.23 -8.63
C ASP A 31 6.96 10.00 -9.53
N ARG A 32 5.79 10.20 -8.92
CA ARG A 32 4.80 11.22 -9.34
C ARG A 32 3.79 11.48 -8.22
N THR A 33 3.87 12.70 -7.67
CA THR A 33 2.86 13.40 -6.84
C THR A 33 2.24 12.59 -5.71
N GLY A 34 3.05 12.25 -4.71
CA GLY A 34 2.58 11.80 -3.40
C GLY A 34 3.44 12.48 -2.36
N GLN A 35 2.80 13.14 -1.40
CA GLN A 35 3.45 13.87 -0.32
C GLN A 35 4.44 12.93 0.40
N VAL A 36 5.73 13.06 0.09
CA VAL A 36 6.80 12.39 0.83
C VAL A 36 6.71 12.98 2.24
N CYS A 37 6.59 12.12 3.27
CA CYS A 37 6.69 12.60 4.64
C CYS A 37 7.96 13.45 4.72
N PRO A 38 7.87 14.74 5.11
CA PRO A 38 9.06 15.55 5.22
C PRO A 38 10.04 14.84 6.16
N PRO A 39 11.35 14.89 5.87
CA PRO A 39 12.34 14.24 6.73
C PRO A 39 12.12 14.72 8.16
N VAL A 40 12.09 13.77 9.10
CA VAL A 40 12.10 14.13 10.52
C VAL A 40 13.45 14.78 10.76
N VAL A 41 13.45 16.10 10.89
CA VAL A 41 14.65 16.86 11.25
C VAL A 41 14.86 16.61 12.74
N ASP A 42 15.94 15.92 13.07
CA ASP A 42 16.34 15.70 14.45
C ASP A 42 16.93 17.00 14.99
N TYR A 43 16.14 17.71 15.79
CA TYR A 43 16.60 18.88 16.53
C TYR A 43 17.19 18.41 17.86
N SER A 44 18.39 18.87 18.19
CA SER A 44 18.98 18.63 19.50
C SER A 44 18.15 19.31 20.60
N ALA A 45 18.23 18.78 21.83
CA ALA A 45 17.53 19.38 22.96
C ALA A 45 17.94 20.85 23.20
N ALA A 46 19.19 21.22 22.89
CA ALA A 46 19.68 22.59 23.00
C ALA A 46 19.04 23.53 21.95
N GLU A 47 18.87 23.05 20.73
CA GLU A 47 18.19 23.80 19.66
C GLU A 47 16.70 23.98 19.98
N LEU A 48 16.03 22.93 20.48
CA LEU A 48 14.63 23.02 20.92
C LEU A 48 14.46 24.01 22.08
N ALA A 49 15.37 23.99 23.07
CA ALA A 49 15.32 24.92 24.20
C ALA A 49 15.53 26.37 23.75
N ARG A 50 16.48 26.62 22.85
CA ARG A 50 16.69 27.95 22.27
C ARG A 50 15.46 28.41 21.47
N ALA A 51 14.95 27.57 20.57
CA ALA A 51 13.76 27.88 19.78
C ALA A 51 12.54 28.20 20.66
N THR A 52 12.36 27.47 21.76
CA THR A 52 11.29 27.72 22.73
C THR A 52 11.44 29.12 23.35
N SER A 53 12.65 29.46 23.83
CA SER A 53 12.90 30.79 24.39
C SER A 53 12.74 31.94 23.38
N GLU A 54 13.06 31.70 22.10
CA GLU A 54 12.89 32.67 21.01
C GLU A 54 11.41 32.88 20.67
N VAL A 55 10.61 31.81 20.67
CA VAL A 55 9.15 31.87 20.47
C VAL A 55 8.47 32.60 21.64
N GLU A 56 8.88 32.32 22.87
CA GLU A 56 8.37 32.98 24.08
C GLU A 56 8.75 34.47 24.14
N ALA A 57 9.90 34.85 23.58
CA ALA A 57 10.36 36.24 23.52
C ALA A 57 9.69 37.06 22.40
N GLN A 58 8.90 36.43 21.53
CA GLN A 58 8.25 37.11 20.41
C GLN A 58 7.06 37.95 20.92
N PRO A 59 6.87 39.20 20.43
CA PRO A 59 5.72 39.99 20.82
C PRO A 59 4.40 39.34 20.37
N ASP A 60 3.44 39.30 21.28
CA ASP A 60 2.06 38.87 21.01
C ASP A 60 1.51 39.63 19.79
N GLY A 61 1.08 38.89 18.76
CA GLY A 61 0.51 39.48 17.55
C GLY A 61 1.52 39.82 16.44
N ALA A 62 2.76 39.34 16.49
CA ALA A 62 3.68 39.43 15.37
C ALA A 62 3.09 38.79 14.10
N MET A 63 2.68 39.61 13.14
CA MET A 63 2.01 39.17 11.90
C MET A 63 2.86 38.18 11.09
N ILE A 64 4.18 38.33 11.10
CA ILE A 64 5.11 37.40 10.41
C ILE A 64 5.03 36.00 11.03
N VAL A 65 5.02 35.89 12.36
CA VAL A 65 4.90 34.60 13.05
C VAL A 65 3.54 33.97 12.78
N ARG A 66 2.47 34.77 12.79
CA ARG A 66 1.14 34.29 12.43
C ARG A 66 1.09 33.73 11.02
N MET A 67 1.60 34.45 10.02
CA MET A 67 1.64 33.99 8.64
C MET A 67 2.45 32.70 8.48
N LEU A 68 3.58 32.59 9.17
CA LEU A 68 4.42 31.38 9.16
C LEU A 68 3.70 30.17 9.77
N LEU A 69 3.01 30.37 10.90
CA LEU A 69 2.24 29.31 11.56
C LEU A 69 1.03 28.89 10.72
N GLU A 70 0.27 29.84 10.16
CA GLU A 70 -0.86 29.54 9.27
C GLU A 70 -0.39 28.73 8.05
N ALA A 71 0.74 29.10 7.44
CA ALA A 71 1.32 28.35 6.33
C ALA A 71 1.82 26.96 6.74
N ALA A 72 2.49 26.84 7.89
CA ALA A 72 3.02 25.57 8.39
C ALA A 72 1.92 24.56 8.74
N PHE A 73 0.80 25.04 9.28
CA PHE A 73 -0.31 24.18 9.73
C PHE A 73 -1.47 24.12 8.75
N ALA A 74 -1.42 24.79 7.60
CA ALA A 74 -2.51 24.87 6.64
C ALA A 74 -3.16 23.50 6.34
N THR A 75 -2.37 22.50 5.95
CA THR A 75 -2.87 21.15 5.63
C THR A 75 -3.42 20.41 6.85
N VAL A 76 -2.83 20.64 8.03
CA VAL A 76 -3.26 20.00 9.28
C VAL A 76 -4.61 20.57 9.71
N LEU A 77 -4.77 21.89 9.63
CA LEU A 77 -6.01 22.60 9.93
C LEU A 77 -7.12 22.19 8.96
N GLU A 78 -6.85 22.20 7.65
CA GLU A 78 -7.81 21.75 6.62
C GLU A 78 -8.32 20.33 6.90
N ARG A 79 -7.44 19.40 7.25
CA ARG A 79 -7.81 18.03 7.58
C ARG A 79 -8.59 17.93 8.89
N ALA A 80 -8.23 18.73 9.90
CA ALA A 80 -8.94 18.76 11.17
C ALA A 80 -10.36 19.31 11.01
N GLU A 81 -10.52 20.43 10.30
CA GLU A 81 -11.82 21.02 9.94
C GLU A 81 -12.68 20.00 9.20
N ARG A 82 -12.12 19.32 8.18
CA ARG A 82 -12.83 18.28 7.44
C ARG A 82 -13.30 17.13 8.34
N ILE A 83 -12.52 16.71 9.34
CA ILE A 83 -12.93 15.66 10.29
C ILE A 83 -14.05 16.13 11.21
N LEU A 84 -14.04 17.40 11.60
CA LEU A 84 -15.07 17.99 12.45
C LEU A 84 -16.39 18.17 11.69
N GLU A 85 -16.32 18.52 10.40
CA GLU A 85 -17.50 18.79 9.58
C GLU A 85 -18.12 17.54 8.95
N GLN A 86 -17.31 16.51 8.65
CA GLN A 86 -17.79 15.33 7.92
C GLN A 86 -18.92 14.59 8.66
N GLN A 87 -19.95 14.21 7.93
CA GLN A 87 -21.15 13.54 8.43
C GLN A 87 -21.11 12.03 8.17
N LYS A 88 -22.06 11.30 8.77
CA LYS A 88 -22.15 9.84 8.65
C LYS A 88 -22.40 9.35 7.21
N ASP A 89 -23.06 10.13 6.36
CA ASP A 89 -23.44 9.70 5.01
C ASP A 89 -22.58 10.32 3.91
N ASP A 90 -21.52 11.05 4.28
CA ASP A 90 -20.59 11.63 3.32
C ASP A 90 -19.86 10.56 2.51
N LYS A 91 -19.75 10.80 1.21
CA LYS A 91 -19.13 9.85 0.26
C LYS A 91 -17.60 9.90 0.31
N VAL A 92 -17.01 11.06 0.57
CA VAL A 92 -15.57 11.30 0.51
C VAL A 92 -15.06 11.68 1.89
N LYS A 93 -14.82 10.66 2.73
CA LYS A 93 -14.40 10.84 4.13
C LYS A 93 -12.91 10.73 4.31
N LEU A 94 -12.40 11.44 5.31
CA LEU A 94 -11.02 11.28 5.76
C LEU A 94 -10.98 10.18 6.82
N TYR A 95 -10.45 9.01 6.48
CA TYR A 95 -10.36 7.87 7.40
C TYR A 95 -9.04 7.81 8.16
N ALA A 96 -7.97 8.42 7.65
CA ALA A 96 -6.68 8.53 8.31
C ALA A 96 -6.16 9.96 8.20
N PHE A 97 -5.75 10.54 9.34
CA PHE A 97 -5.32 11.94 9.41
C PHE A 97 -4.05 12.20 8.59
N HIS A 98 -3.06 11.31 8.71
CA HIS A 98 -1.77 11.48 8.04
C HIS A 98 -1.72 10.88 6.62
N ALA A 99 -2.66 9.99 6.27
CA ALA A 99 -2.71 9.29 4.99
C ALA A 99 -4.08 9.51 4.32
N PRO A 100 -4.30 10.67 3.67
CA PRO A 100 -5.60 11.02 3.08
C PRO A 100 -6.03 10.10 1.93
N GLU A 101 -5.13 9.32 1.36
CA GLU A 101 -5.38 8.29 0.36
C GLU A 101 -6.02 7.01 0.91
N VAL A 102 -6.14 6.87 2.23
CA VAL A 102 -6.76 5.71 2.88
C VAL A 102 -8.27 5.75 2.72
N GLU A 103 -8.83 4.64 2.25
CA GLU A 103 -10.25 4.51 1.96
C GLU A 103 -10.87 3.36 2.72
N CYS A 104 -12.18 3.44 2.93
CA CYS A 104 -12.96 2.34 3.48
C CYS A 104 -13.40 1.39 2.36
N ILE A 105 -12.93 0.15 2.43
CA ILE A 105 -13.18 -0.89 1.43
C ILE A 105 -14.03 -2.00 2.05
N GLY A 106 -15.17 -2.30 1.43
CA GLY A 106 -16.05 -3.39 1.86
C GLY A 106 -15.48 -4.77 1.50
N LYS A 107 -15.24 -5.62 2.49
CA LYS A 107 -14.72 -6.99 2.29
C LYS A 107 -15.78 -8.03 1.95
N GLY A 108 -17.06 -7.73 2.18
CA GLY A 108 -18.15 -8.70 2.03
C GLY A 108 -18.09 -9.88 3.02
N LYS A 109 -17.28 -9.79 4.09
CA LYS A 109 -17.17 -10.81 5.14
C LYS A 109 -17.94 -10.40 6.38
N ALA A 110 -18.72 -11.31 6.96
CA ALA A 110 -19.57 -11.01 8.12
C ALA A 110 -18.79 -10.50 9.34
N ARG A 111 -17.64 -11.12 9.66
CA ARG A 111 -16.81 -10.79 10.83
C ARG A 111 -15.92 -9.55 10.65
N THR A 112 -15.55 -9.24 9.41
CA THR A 112 -14.71 -8.07 9.09
C THR A 112 -15.30 -7.43 7.85
N ARG A 113 -16.30 -6.55 8.05
CA ARG A 113 -17.08 -5.97 6.96
C ARG A 113 -16.28 -4.96 6.15
N TYR A 114 -15.37 -4.24 6.80
CA TYR A 114 -14.57 -3.18 6.21
C TYR A 114 -13.08 -3.40 6.46
N GLU A 115 -12.27 -2.90 5.55
CA GLU A 115 -10.86 -2.62 5.76
C GLU A 115 -10.58 -1.16 5.41
N PHE A 116 -9.55 -0.59 6.03
CA PHE A 116 -9.07 0.75 5.72
C PHE A 116 -7.71 0.64 5.06
N GLY A 117 -7.57 1.23 3.89
CA GLY A 117 -6.28 1.29 3.20
C GLY A 117 -6.38 1.91 1.82
N CYS A 118 -5.22 2.13 1.22
CA CYS A 118 -5.12 2.42 -0.21
C CYS A 118 -5.04 1.10 -0.97
N LYS A 119 -5.76 1.01 -2.07
CA LYS A 119 -5.78 -0.19 -2.90
C LYS A 119 -4.44 -0.31 -3.63
N THR A 120 -3.91 -1.53 -3.77
CA THR A 120 -2.60 -1.72 -4.42
C THR A 120 -2.66 -2.85 -5.43
N SER A 121 -2.20 -2.57 -6.65
CA SER A 121 -1.98 -3.59 -7.68
C SER A 121 -0.54 -4.08 -7.62
N ILE A 122 -0.36 -5.41 -7.58
CA ILE A 122 0.96 -6.04 -7.54
C ILE A 122 1.03 -7.06 -8.68
N ALA A 123 2.05 -6.92 -9.51
CA ALA A 123 2.36 -7.85 -10.58
C ALA A 123 3.59 -8.67 -10.21
N THR A 124 3.46 -10.00 -10.33
CA THR A 124 4.53 -10.96 -10.00
C THR A 124 4.83 -11.88 -11.18
N THR A 125 5.99 -12.54 -11.17
CA THR A 125 6.28 -13.61 -12.13
C THR A 125 5.30 -14.78 -11.96
N ASN A 126 4.87 -15.41 -13.06
CA ASN A 126 3.89 -16.51 -12.99
C ASN A 126 4.45 -17.78 -12.36
N GLU A 127 5.71 -18.09 -12.66
CA GLU A 127 6.43 -19.22 -12.11
C GLU A 127 7.45 -18.73 -11.08
N ARG A 128 7.74 -19.60 -10.09
CA ARG A 128 8.87 -19.38 -9.19
C ARG A 128 10.15 -19.66 -9.97
N CYS A 129 11.03 -18.66 -10.03
CA CYS A 129 12.40 -18.84 -10.46
C CYS A 129 13.17 -19.62 -9.36
N LYS A 130 14.40 -20.06 -9.65
CA LYS A 130 15.26 -20.72 -8.64
C LYS A 130 15.45 -19.87 -7.37
N GLY A 131 15.35 -18.54 -7.47
CA GLY A 131 15.38 -17.59 -6.36
C GLY A 131 14.01 -17.20 -5.76
N GLY A 132 12.92 -17.87 -6.14
CA GLY A 132 11.57 -17.56 -5.64
C GLY A 132 10.72 -16.75 -6.62
N GLN A 133 9.71 -16.06 -6.09
CA GLN A 133 8.77 -15.27 -6.88
C GLN A 133 9.15 -13.78 -6.81
N PHE A 134 9.28 -13.14 -7.97
CA PHE A 134 9.69 -11.74 -8.05
C PHE A 134 8.50 -10.82 -8.28
N VAL A 135 8.52 -9.66 -7.63
CA VAL A 135 7.60 -8.55 -7.89
C VAL A 135 8.17 -7.74 -9.04
N LEU A 136 7.39 -7.61 -10.13
CA LEU A 136 7.79 -6.89 -11.34
C LEU A 136 7.27 -5.44 -11.33
N GLY A 137 6.19 -5.19 -10.60
CA GLY A 137 5.63 -3.87 -10.43
C GLY A 137 4.65 -3.83 -9.26
N ALA A 138 4.56 -2.66 -8.63
CA ALA A 138 3.59 -2.35 -7.59
C ALA A 138 3.10 -0.91 -7.79
N ILE A 139 1.79 -0.69 -7.69
CA ILE A 139 1.16 0.63 -7.84
C ILE A 139 0.11 0.80 -6.75
N ALA A 140 0.19 1.92 -6.03
CA ALA A 140 -0.90 2.38 -5.16
C ALA A 140 -1.99 3.05 -6.01
N LEU A 141 -3.24 2.72 -5.71
CA LEU A 141 -4.44 3.07 -6.47
C LEU A 141 -5.42 3.79 -5.54
N PRO A 142 -5.21 5.09 -5.27
CA PRO A 142 -6.19 5.90 -4.55
C PRO A 142 -7.47 6.06 -5.38
N GLY A 143 -8.58 6.40 -4.76
CA GLY A 143 -9.89 6.59 -5.39
C GLY A 143 -10.78 5.33 -5.43
N ASN A 144 -10.41 4.27 -4.71
CA ASN A 144 -11.05 2.95 -4.65
C ASN A 144 -11.48 2.42 -6.02
N PRO A 145 -10.57 2.38 -7.02
CA PRO A 145 -10.96 1.97 -8.36
C PRO A 145 -11.37 0.50 -8.37
N TYR A 146 -12.32 0.17 -9.23
CA TYR A 146 -12.66 -1.21 -9.52
C TYR A 146 -11.45 -1.95 -10.11
N ASP A 147 -11.21 -3.19 -9.69
CA ASP A 147 -10.02 -3.98 -10.05
C ASP A 147 -9.85 -4.11 -11.56
N GLY A 148 -10.93 -4.36 -12.30
CA GLY A 148 -10.87 -4.48 -13.76
C GLY A 148 -10.27 -3.24 -14.45
N HIS A 149 -10.49 -2.04 -13.91
CA HIS A 149 -9.98 -0.80 -14.48
C HIS A 149 -8.51 -0.54 -14.19
N SER A 150 -7.93 -1.18 -13.16
CA SER A 150 -6.52 -0.97 -12.79
C SER A 150 -5.54 -1.86 -13.57
N LEU A 151 -6.04 -2.89 -14.25
CA LEU A 151 -5.20 -3.87 -14.94
C LEU A 151 -4.36 -3.25 -16.08
N ALA A 152 -4.94 -2.33 -16.86
CA ALA A 152 -4.25 -1.69 -17.97
C ALA A 152 -3.02 -0.90 -17.48
N GLY A 153 -3.20 -0.06 -16.46
CA GLY A 153 -2.11 0.70 -15.85
C GLY A 153 -1.02 -0.19 -15.24
N GLN A 154 -1.39 -1.33 -14.67
CA GLN A 154 -0.41 -2.30 -14.15
C GLN A 154 0.42 -2.92 -15.27
N ILE A 155 -0.19 -3.29 -16.40
CA ILE A 155 0.52 -3.84 -17.56
C ILE A 155 1.48 -2.78 -18.11
N ASP A 156 1.03 -1.54 -18.26
CA ASP A 156 1.87 -0.44 -18.75
C ASP A 156 3.07 -0.17 -17.84
N GLN A 157 2.87 -0.23 -16.52
CA GLN A 157 3.98 -0.10 -15.57
C GLN A 157 5.00 -1.24 -15.74
N VAL A 158 4.56 -2.47 -15.90
CA VAL A 158 5.47 -3.61 -16.06
C VAL A 158 6.25 -3.50 -17.36
N VAL A 159 5.59 -3.15 -18.46
CA VAL A 159 6.27 -2.92 -19.75
C VAL A 159 7.33 -1.84 -19.59
N ARG A 160 7.00 -0.73 -18.90
CA ARG A 160 7.94 0.35 -18.63
C ARG A 160 9.11 -0.08 -17.74
N LEU A 161 8.87 -0.86 -16.69
CA LEU A 161 9.91 -1.28 -15.74
C LEU A 161 10.83 -2.39 -16.28
N THR A 162 10.29 -3.28 -17.11
CA THR A 162 11.02 -4.43 -17.64
C THR A 162 11.54 -4.24 -19.06
N GLY A 163 11.01 -3.26 -19.80
CA GLY A 163 11.31 -3.04 -21.21
C GLY A 163 10.69 -4.09 -22.16
N THR A 164 9.89 -5.01 -21.64
CA THR A 164 9.36 -6.15 -22.40
C THR A 164 7.84 -6.12 -22.43
N SER A 165 7.26 -6.38 -23.61
CA SER A 165 5.82 -6.53 -23.78
C SER A 165 5.27 -7.73 -23.00
N VAL A 166 4.12 -7.56 -22.35
CA VAL A 166 3.46 -8.65 -21.63
C VAL A 166 2.65 -9.48 -22.62
N ALA A 167 3.04 -10.73 -22.84
CA ALA A 167 2.30 -11.65 -23.71
C ALA A 167 1.14 -12.37 -22.99
N ARG A 168 1.30 -12.64 -21.69
CA ARG A 168 0.32 -13.40 -20.89
C ARG A 168 0.17 -12.84 -19.49
N ALA A 169 -1.08 -12.62 -19.08
CA ALA A 169 -1.46 -12.20 -17.74
C ALA A 169 -2.47 -13.17 -17.12
N TYR A 170 -2.18 -13.68 -15.92
CA TYR A 170 -3.16 -14.41 -15.11
C TYR A 170 -3.63 -13.50 -13.98
N VAL A 171 -4.93 -13.30 -13.88
CA VAL A 171 -5.52 -12.35 -12.94
C VAL A 171 -6.56 -13.00 -12.04
N ASP A 172 -6.75 -12.43 -10.86
CA ASP A 172 -7.83 -12.83 -9.95
C ASP A 172 -9.21 -12.47 -10.54
N ARG A 173 -10.27 -13.13 -10.03
CA ARG A 173 -11.66 -12.84 -10.43
C ARG A 173 -12.10 -11.39 -10.22
N GLY A 174 -11.43 -10.64 -9.34
CA GLY A 174 -11.71 -9.21 -9.17
C GLY A 174 -11.56 -8.42 -10.47
N TYR A 175 -10.70 -8.86 -11.37
CA TYR A 175 -10.41 -8.21 -12.65
C TYR A 175 -11.43 -8.51 -13.76
N CYS A 176 -12.55 -9.18 -13.47
CA CYS A 176 -13.62 -9.37 -14.45
C CYS A 176 -14.07 -8.04 -15.05
N GLY A 177 -14.38 -8.03 -16.36
CA GLY A 177 -14.83 -6.81 -17.04
C GLY A 177 -13.73 -5.78 -17.32
N HIS A 178 -12.45 -6.18 -17.33
CA HIS A 178 -11.32 -5.28 -17.60
C HIS A 178 -11.35 -4.60 -18.98
N LYS A 179 -12.10 -5.13 -19.98
CA LYS A 179 -12.25 -4.56 -21.34
C LYS A 179 -10.92 -4.16 -22.00
N ILE A 180 -9.88 -4.95 -21.77
CA ILE A 180 -8.56 -4.73 -22.37
C ILE A 180 -8.51 -5.58 -23.62
N ASP A 181 -8.29 -4.93 -24.76
CA ASP A 181 -8.00 -5.55 -26.03
C ASP A 181 -6.67 -4.97 -26.54
N ARG A 182 -5.64 -5.81 -26.63
CA ARG A 182 -4.28 -5.44 -27.06
C ARG A 182 -3.69 -6.59 -27.87
N ASP A 183 -3.08 -6.27 -28.99
CA ASP A 183 -2.46 -7.27 -29.86
C ASP A 183 -1.39 -8.08 -29.12
N GLY A 184 -1.51 -9.42 -29.19
CA GLY A 184 -0.53 -10.35 -28.59
C GLY A 184 -0.61 -10.48 -27.06
N LEU A 185 -1.62 -9.89 -26.41
CA LEU A 185 -1.86 -10.04 -24.98
C LEU A 185 -3.01 -11.01 -24.71
N ASP A 186 -2.69 -12.13 -24.06
CA ASP A 186 -3.67 -13.09 -23.56
C ASP A 186 -3.91 -12.89 -22.05
N ILE A 187 -5.17 -12.66 -21.67
CA ILE A 187 -5.58 -12.43 -20.28
C ILE A 187 -6.48 -13.58 -19.84
N THR A 188 -6.00 -14.34 -18.86
CA THR A 188 -6.75 -15.45 -18.27
C THR A 188 -7.22 -15.09 -16.86
N ILE A 189 -8.53 -15.15 -16.62
CA ILE A 189 -9.12 -14.96 -15.29
C ILE A 189 -9.12 -16.29 -14.55
N SER A 190 -8.45 -16.34 -13.41
CA SER A 190 -8.30 -17.57 -12.62
C SER A 190 -9.52 -17.84 -11.72
N HIS A 191 -10.04 -19.07 -11.79
CA HIS A 191 -11.11 -19.56 -10.92
C HIS A 191 -10.58 -20.24 -9.64
N THR A 192 -9.28 -20.49 -9.56
CA THR A 192 -8.61 -21.21 -8.45
C THR A 192 -7.37 -20.45 -7.99
N ARG A 193 -7.11 -20.43 -6.66
CA ARG A 193 -5.87 -19.83 -6.13
C ARG A 193 -4.66 -20.67 -6.55
N GLY A 194 -3.80 -20.09 -7.39
CA GLY A 194 -2.53 -20.69 -7.80
C GLY A 194 -2.62 -21.53 -9.06
N ILE A 195 -2.72 -20.87 -10.23
CA ILE A 195 -2.54 -21.54 -11.52
C ILE A 195 -1.05 -21.79 -11.74
N LEU A 196 -0.66 -23.06 -11.86
CA LEU A 196 0.58 -23.49 -12.51
C LEU A 196 0.16 -24.06 -13.86
N GLU A 197 0.51 -23.41 -14.97
CA GLU A 197 0.30 -23.98 -16.30
C GLU A 197 1.60 -24.53 -16.88
N LYS A 198 1.45 -25.54 -17.75
CA LYS A 198 2.53 -26.39 -18.28
C LYS A 198 3.64 -25.57 -18.94
N LYS A 199 4.88 -26.02 -18.67
CA LYS A 199 6.17 -25.51 -19.14
C LYS A 199 6.08 -24.93 -20.56
N GLY A 200 6.26 -23.62 -20.64
CA GLY A 200 6.55 -22.91 -21.88
C GLY A 200 7.69 -21.95 -21.59
N ASN A 201 8.87 -22.29 -22.10
CA ASN A 201 10.10 -21.52 -21.95
C ASN A 201 9.92 -20.22 -22.74
N ASN A 202 9.51 -19.12 -22.11
CA ASN A 202 9.99 -17.77 -22.43
C ASN A 202 9.36 -16.71 -21.51
N CYS A 203 10.19 -15.70 -21.26
CA CYS A 203 10.26 -14.83 -20.10
C CYS A 203 9.50 -13.51 -20.35
N THR A 204 8.42 -13.31 -19.58
CA THR A 204 7.89 -12.10 -18.90
C THR A 204 6.40 -12.30 -18.76
N ARG A 205 5.99 -12.68 -17.54
CA ARG A 205 4.70 -13.33 -17.30
C ARG A 205 4.12 -12.74 -16.03
N LEU A 206 2.95 -12.10 -16.13
CA LEU A 206 2.34 -11.38 -15.01
C LEU A 206 1.23 -12.18 -14.32
N LYS A 207 1.38 -12.35 -13.01
CA LYS A 207 0.28 -12.69 -12.11
C LYS A 207 -0.13 -11.40 -11.43
N GLY A 208 -1.27 -10.87 -11.85
CA GLY A 208 -1.91 -9.73 -11.21
C GLY A 208 -2.61 -10.21 -9.96
N ARG A 209 -2.07 -9.88 -8.78
CA ARG A 209 -2.72 -10.13 -7.50
C ARG A 209 -2.96 -8.78 -6.85
N LEU A 210 -4.22 -8.41 -6.68
CA LEU A 210 -4.52 -7.29 -5.82
C LEU A 210 -4.27 -7.74 -4.38
N LYS A 211 -3.22 -7.22 -3.76
CA LYS A 211 -3.04 -7.36 -2.32
C LYS A 211 -3.39 -6.00 -1.74
N ALA A 212 -4.59 -5.90 -1.17
CA ALA A 212 -4.85 -4.88 -0.16
C ALA A 212 -3.89 -5.17 1.01
N THR A 213 -2.71 -4.58 0.99
CA THR A 213 -1.81 -4.59 2.12
C THR A 213 -2.24 -3.47 3.05
N SER A 214 -3.29 -3.72 3.83
CA SER A 214 -3.30 -3.17 5.19
C SER A 214 -2.48 -4.17 6.02
N SER A 215 -1.15 -4.03 6.03
CA SER A 215 -0.46 -4.37 7.26
C SER A 215 -1.01 -3.37 8.26
N SER A 216 -1.97 -3.81 9.08
CA SER A 216 -2.22 -3.20 10.36
C SER A 216 -0.91 -3.33 11.14
N SER A 217 0.04 -2.42 10.90
CA SER A 217 0.79 -1.88 12.01
C SER A 217 -0.28 -1.24 12.87
N VAL A 218 -0.70 -2.00 13.88
CA VAL A 218 -1.22 -1.42 15.11
C VAL A 218 -0.16 -0.40 15.50
N MET A 219 -0.36 0.85 15.09
CA MET A 219 0.34 1.94 15.75
C MET A 219 -0.27 2.00 17.15
N PRO A 220 0.56 1.95 18.21
CA PRO A 220 0.08 2.02 19.58
C PRO A 220 -0.75 3.28 19.82
#